data_AF-A0A6P5CBN3-F1
#
_entry.id   AF-A0A6P5CBN3-F1
#
_cell.length_a   1.000
_cell.length_b   1.000
_cell.length_c   1.000
_cell.angle_alpha   90.00
_cell.angle_beta   90.00
_cell.angle_gamma   90.00
#
_symmetry.space_group_name_H-M   'P 1'
#
loop_
_entity.id
_entity.type
_entity.pdbx_description
1 polymer ?
#
loop_
_entity_poly.entity_id
_entity_poly.type
_entity_poly.pdbx_seq_one_letter_code
_entity_poly.pdbx_strand_id
1 'polypeptide(L)'
;MSAAIAALAASYGSGSGSESDSDSEGGRCSLPAADSLMHLTKSSSDKPSLAVAVDSAPEVAVKEDLETGVHLDPAVKEVQYNPTYETMFAPEFGPENPFRTQQMAAPRNMLSGYAEPAHINDFMFEQQRRTFATYGYALDPSLDNHQVSTKYIGSVEEAEKNQGLTVFETGQKKIEKRKKFKENDASNIDGFLGPWAKYVDEKDVAKPSEEEQKELDEITAKRQKKGKQEEEKPGEEKTILHVKEMYDYQGRSYLHIPQDVGVNLRSTVPPEKCYLPKKQIHVWSGHTKGVSAVRLFPLSGHLLLSCSMDCKIKLWEVYGDRRCLRTFIGHSKAVRDICFNTAGTQFLSAAYDRYLKLWDTETGQCISRFTNRKVPYCVKFNPDEDKQNLFVAGMSDKKIVQWDIRSGEIVQEYDRHLGAVNTIVFVDENRRFVSTSDDKSLRVWEWDIPVDFKYIAEPSMHSMPAVTLSPNGKWLACQSMDNQILIFGAQNRFRLNKKKIFKGHMVAGYACQVDFSPDMSYVISGDGNGKLNIWDWKTTKLYSRFKAHDKVCIGAVWHPHETSKVITCGWDGLIKLWD
;
A
#
# COMPACT_ATOMS: atom_id res chain seq x y z
N MET A 1 -58.09 2.46 -6.57
CA MET A 1 -59.37 1.77 -6.84
C MET A 1 -59.57 0.78 -5.70
N SER A 2 -60.17 1.23 -4.59
CA SER A 2 -61.56 0.91 -4.15
C SER A 2 -61.62 -0.53 -3.58
N ALA A 3 -61.99 -0.87 -2.34
CA ALA A 3 -62.60 -0.26 -1.14
C ALA A 3 -62.27 -1.23 0.06
N ALA A 4 -62.07 -0.90 1.36
CA ALA A 4 -62.92 -0.26 2.38
C ALA A 4 -64.28 -1.01 2.55
N ILE A 5 -64.74 -1.64 3.65
CA ILE A 5 -65.04 -1.24 5.08
C ILE A 5 -65.80 -2.47 5.70
N ALA A 6 -65.73 -2.89 6.98
CA ALA A 6 -66.17 -2.31 8.29
C ALA A 6 -65.64 -3.22 9.45
N ALA A 7 -65.17 -2.79 10.64
CA ALA A 7 -65.69 -1.90 11.72
C ALA A 7 -66.96 -2.46 12.41
N LEU A 8 -67.12 -2.60 13.75
CA LEU A 8 -66.82 -1.77 14.94
C LEU A 8 -66.78 -2.65 16.23
N ALA A 9 -65.84 -2.49 17.19
CA ALA A 9 -65.77 -1.57 18.38
C ALA A 9 -66.38 -2.18 19.67
N ALA A 10 -65.93 -1.94 20.92
CA ALA A 10 -65.16 -0.85 21.53
C ALA A 10 -64.47 -1.23 22.89
N SER A 11 -63.54 -0.37 23.30
CA SER A 11 -62.89 0.01 24.60
C SER A 11 -63.55 -0.40 25.95
N TYR A 12 -62.87 -0.66 27.09
CA TYR A 12 -62.03 0.14 28.04
C TYR A 12 -61.39 -0.89 29.05
N GLY A 13 -60.20 -0.81 29.66
CA GLY A 13 -59.72 0.14 30.67
C GLY A 13 -59.39 -0.53 32.04
N SER A 14 -58.09 -0.69 32.36
CA SER A 14 -57.38 -0.70 33.68
C SER A 14 -57.67 -1.67 34.87
N GLY A 15 -56.60 -2.36 35.35
CA GLY A 15 -56.13 -2.31 36.77
C GLY A 15 -56.11 -3.60 37.66
N SER A 16 -54.88 -4.09 37.99
CA SER A 16 -54.34 -4.76 39.23
C SER A 16 -55.24 -5.57 40.21
N GLY A 17 -54.87 -6.68 40.87
CA GLY A 17 -53.60 -7.42 41.13
C GLY A 17 -53.78 -8.57 42.16
N SER A 18 -52.66 -9.25 42.55
CA SER A 18 -52.38 -10.23 43.65
C SER A 18 -53.14 -11.58 43.69
N GLU A 19 -52.46 -12.74 43.53
CA GLU A 19 -51.83 -13.66 44.56
C GLU A 19 -52.87 -14.39 45.45
N SER A 20 -52.82 -15.67 45.84
CA SER A 20 -51.85 -16.80 45.79
C SER A 20 -52.60 -18.11 46.17
N ASP A 21 -52.00 -19.27 45.84
CA ASP A 21 -52.12 -20.63 46.42
C ASP A 21 -52.86 -20.81 47.79
N SER A 22 -53.60 -21.92 48.01
CA SER A 22 -53.03 -23.19 48.51
C SER A 22 -54.11 -24.25 48.90
N ASP A 23 -54.02 -25.42 48.27
CA ASP A 23 -53.79 -26.76 48.85
C ASP A 23 -54.68 -27.45 49.92
N SER A 24 -54.95 -28.73 49.61
CA SER A 24 -54.80 -29.91 50.50
C SER A 24 -55.91 -30.15 51.57
N GLU A 25 -56.24 -31.36 52.05
CA GLU A 25 -55.66 -32.71 52.05
C GLU A 25 -56.80 -33.74 52.19
N GLY A 26 -56.50 -35.03 51.97
CA GLY A 26 -57.27 -36.09 52.64
C GLY A 26 -57.03 -37.51 52.12
N GLY A 27 -56.12 -38.25 52.75
CA GLY A 27 -55.89 -39.68 52.53
C GLY A 27 -56.75 -40.61 53.40
N ARG A 28 -57.27 -41.66 52.74
CA ARG A 28 -57.38 -43.12 53.06
C ARG A 28 -57.88 -43.70 54.42
N CYS A 29 -58.84 -44.64 54.23
CA CYS A 29 -59.05 -46.01 54.83
C CYS A 29 -59.32 -46.15 56.36
N SER A 30 -60.18 -47.05 56.89
CA SER A 30 -61.08 -48.12 56.40
C SER A 30 -61.91 -48.75 57.55
N LEU A 31 -63.06 -49.40 57.21
CA LEU A 31 -63.91 -50.41 57.94
C LEU A 31 -64.88 -49.95 59.07
N PRO A 32 -65.95 -50.71 59.43
CA PRO A 32 -66.91 -51.51 58.61
C PRO A 32 -68.42 -51.46 59.06
N ALA A 33 -69.31 -52.02 58.21
CA ALA A 33 -70.67 -52.60 58.43
C ALA A 33 -71.87 -51.75 58.94
N ALA A 34 -72.93 -51.63 58.10
CA ALA A 34 -74.35 -51.96 58.40
C ALA A 34 -75.33 -51.35 57.37
N ASP A 35 -76.44 -52.07 57.14
CA ASP A 35 -77.76 -51.63 56.66
C ASP A 35 -78.02 -51.28 55.19
N SER A 36 -78.52 -52.33 54.51
CA SER A 36 -79.66 -52.33 53.61
C SER A 36 -80.80 -51.35 54.00
N LEU A 37 -80.92 -50.23 53.29
CA LEU A 37 -82.15 -49.52 52.87
C LEU A 37 -81.88 -48.02 52.60
N MET A 38 -81.07 -47.67 51.59
CA MET A 38 -81.07 -46.28 51.05
C MET A 38 -80.87 -46.18 49.54
N HIS A 39 -81.06 -47.27 48.78
CA HIS A 39 -81.25 -47.17 47.32
C HIS A 39 -82.68 -46.68 47.05
N LEU A 40 -82.87 -45.36 47.13
CA LEU A 40 -83.89 -44.54 46.48
C LEU A 40 -83.80 -43.15 47.09
N THR A 41 -83.01 -42.26 46.49
CA THR A 41 -83.51 -40.92 46.11
C THR A 41 -82.51 -40.20 45.23
N LYS A 42 -82.84 -40.23 43.93
CA LYS A 42 -82.74 -39.16 42.94
C LYS A 42 -81.35 -38.75 42.42
N SER A 43 -81.08 -39.31 41.25
CA SER A 43 -80.69 -38.59 40.04
C SER A 43 -81.30 -37.18 39.88
N SER A 44 -80.51 -36.27 39.33
CA SER A 44 -80.93 -35.31 38.31
C SER A 44 -79.71 -35.06 37.42
N SER A 45 -79.56 -35.70 36.27
CA SER A 45 -80.13 -35.26 34.98
C SER A 45 -80.32 -33.75 34.92
N ASP A 46 -79.43 -33.06 34.20
CA ASP A 46 -79.86 -32.19 33.10
C ASP A 46 -78.68 -31.92 32.13
N LYS A 47 -78.92 -32.25 30.86
CA LYS A 47 -78.37 -31.53 29.70
C LYS A 47 -79.48 -30.60 29.20
N PRO A 48 -79.21 -29.69 28.25
CA PRO A 48 -78.51 -28.42 28.39
C PRO A 48 -79.50 -27.24 28.18
N SER A 49 -79.18 -26.05 28.65
CA SER A 49 -79.81 -24.84 28.13
C SER A 49 -78.81 -23.68 28.06
N LEU A 50 -78.75 -23.07 26.87
CA LEU A 50 -78.04 -21.83 26.60
C LEU A 50 -78.70 -20.71 27.41
N ALA A 51 -78.11 -20.38 28.55
CA ALA A 51 -78.28 -19.08 29.19
C ALA A 51 -76.93 -18.37 29.12
N VAL A 52 -76.85 -17.35 28.28
CA VAL A 52 -75.74 -16.39 28.28
C VAL A 52 -75.84 -15.62 29.59
N ALA A 53 -75.15 -16.10 30.61
CA ALA A 53 -74.76 -15.28 31.74
C ALA A 53 -73.47 -14.57 31.34
N VAL A 54 -73.56 -13.26 31.09
CA VAL A 54 -72.39 -12.40 30.95
C VAL A 54 -71.79 -12.27 32.33
N ASP A 55 -70.85 -13.15 32.66
CA ASP A 55 -70.02 -13.04 33.84
C ASP A 55 -68.90 -12.04 33.54
N SER A 56 -69.08 -10.83 34.07
CA SER A 56 -68.21 -9.66 33.83
C SER A 56 -66.81 -9.77 34.44
N ALA A 57 -66.48 -10.91 35.07
CA ALA A 57 -65.17 -11.25 35.59
C ALA A 57 -65.02 -12.78 35.65
N PRO A 58 -64.27 -13.43 34.74
CA PRO A 58 -63.81 -14.78 35.04
C PRO A 58 -62.90 -14.69 36.28
N GLU A 59 -63.16 -15.52 37.29
CA GLU A 59 -62.19 -15.77 38.35
C GLU A 59 -60.87 -16.17 37.68
N VAL A 60 -59.89 -15.27 37.76
CA VAL A 60 -58.50 -15.63 37.48
C VAL A 60 -58.17 -16.63 38.57
N ALA A 61 -58.18 -17.92 38.23
CA ALA A 61 -57.52 -18.93 39.02
C ALA A 61 -56.08 -18.45 39.18
N VAL A 62 -55.82 -17.82 40.32
CA VAL A 62 -54.47 -17.61 40.81
C VAL A 62 -53.89 -19.01 40.86
N LYS A 63 -52.65 -19.13 40.37
CA LYS A 63 -51.85 -20.35 40.44
C LYS A 63 -51.99 -20.91 41.85
N GLU A 64 -52.89 -21.85 42.01
CA GLU A 64 -52.83 -22.94 42.96
C GLU A 64 -52.30 -24.08 42.12
N ASP A 65 -51.20 -24.65 42.56
CA ASP A 65 -50.50 -25.78 41.95
C ASP A 65 -51.46 -26.80 41.31
N LEU A 66 -51.72 -26.62 40.00
CA LEU A 66 -51.92 -27.74 39.11
C LEU A 66 -50.63 -28.55 39.26
N GLU A 67 -50.67 -29.59 40.09
CA GLU A 67 -49.67 -30.66 40.16
C GLU A 67 -49.57 -31.32 38.78
N THR A 68 -49.01 -30.58 37.83
CA THR A 68 -48.43 -31.10 36.62
C THR A 68 -47.26 -31.92 37.11
N GLY A 69 -47.32 -33.24 36.91
CA GLY A 69 -46.32 -34.17 37.44
C GLY A 69 -44.89 -33.75 37.11
N VAL A 70 -43.93 -34.35 37.80
CA VAL A 70 -42.49 -34.08 37.65
C VAL A 70 -42.09 -34.02 36.16
N HIS A 71 -41.84 -32.82 35.64
CA HIS A 71 -41.43 -32.59 34.26
C HIS A 71 -39.91 -32.36 34.21
N LEU A 72 -39.29 -32.81 33.12
CA LEU A 72 -37.86 -32.64 32.90
C LEU A 72 -37.59 -31.36 32.09
N ASP A 73 -36.55 -30.63 32.46
CA ASP A 73 -36.10 -29.45 31.70
C ASP A 73 -35.61 -29.86 30.28
N PRO A 74 -36.13 -29.27 29.18
CA PRO A 74 -35.77 -29.67 27.81
C PRO A 74 -34.29 -29.43 27.43
N ALA A 75 -33.61 -28.52 28.14
CA ALA A 75 -32.22 -28.19 27.89
C ALA A 75 -31.22 -29.12 28.62
N VAL A 76 -31.69 -29.91 29.59
CA VAL A 76 -30.85 -30.79 30.40
C VAL A 76 -30.57 -32.09 29.64
N LYS A 77 -29.29 -32.44 29.49
CA LYS A 77 -28.85 -33.61 28.71
C LYS A 77 -28.63 -34.87 29.54
N GLU A 78 -28.42 -34.75 30.85
CA GLU A 78 -28.14 -35.87 31.75
C GLU A 78 -29.16 -35.88 32.90
N VAL A 79 -29.92 -36.96 33.03
CA VAL A 79 -30.94 -37.14 34.06
C VAL A 79 -30.45 -38.12 35.13
N GLN A 80 -30.67 -37.79 36.41
CA GLN A 80 -30.16 -38.56 37.56
C GLN A 80 -31.11 -39.65 38.08
N TYR A 81 -32.34 -39.67 37.56
CA TYR A 81 -33.36 -40.68 37.85
C TYR A 81 -33.93 -41.19 36.52
N ASN A 82 -34.65 -42.31 36.55
CA ASN A 82 -35.29 -42.84 35.34
C ASN A 82 -36.67 -42.17 35.15
N PRO A 83 -36.85 -41.27 34.17
CA PRO A 83 -38.14 -40.65 33.91
C PRO A 83 -39.10 -41.64 33.23
N THR A 84 -40.40 -41.34 33.28
CA THR A 84 -41.41 -42.03 32.48
C THR A 84 -41.45 -41.48 31.05
N TYR A 85 -41.99 -42.24 30.09
CA TYR A 85 -42.09 -41.79 28.70
C TYR A 85 -42.82 -40.44 28.57
N GLU A 86 -43.93 -40.28 29.30
CA GLU A 86 -44.74 -39.08 29.30
C GLU A 86 -44.01 -37.87 29.90
N THR A 87 -43.16 -38.08 30.91
CA THR A 87 -42.40 -36.99 31.55
C THR A 87 -41.16 -36.57 30.76
N MET A 88 -40.60 -37.44 29.90
CA MET A 88 -39.41 -37.16 29.10
C MET A 88 -39.70 -36.66 27.68
N PHE A 89 -40.76 -37.15 27.03
CA PHE A 89 -41.09 -36.87 25.63
C PHE A 89 -42.34 -35.99 25.43
N ALA A 90 -42.80 -35.31 26.48
CA ALA A 90 -43.86 -34.31 26.35
C ALA A 90 -43.42 -33.17 25.40
N PRO A 91 -44.25 -32.75 24.43
CA PRO A 91 -43.93 -31.63 23.56
C PRO A 91 -43.79 -30.30 24.33
N GLU A 92 -42.88 -29.44 23.89
CA GLU A 92 -42.75 -28.08 24.41
C GLU A 92 -43.98 -27.24 24.06
N PHE A 93 -44.59 -26.58 25.04
CA PHE A 93 -45.77 -25.74 24.82
C PHE A 93 -45.38 -24.32 24.34
N GLY A 94 -46.14 -23.80 23.37
CA GLY A 94 -46.01 -22.43 22.87
C GLY A 94 -45.66 -22.34 21.38
N PRO A 95 -45.62 -21.13 20.80
CA PRO A 95 -45.21 -20.95 19.41
C PRO A 95 -43.70 -21.11 19.25
N GLU A 96 -43.27 -21.78 18.17
CA GLU A 96 -41.86 -21.83 17.78
C GLU A 96 -41.31 -20.41 17.55
N ASN A 97 -40.07 -20.16 17.98
CA ASN A 97 -39.45 -18.85 17.82
C ASN A 97 -39.10 -18.58 16.35
N PRO A 98 -39.75 -17.60 15.67
CA PRO A 98 -39.57 -17.35 14.24
C PRO A 98 -38.24 -16.67 13.90
N PHE A 99 -37.48 -16.21 14.90
CA PHE A 99 -36.18 -15.54 14.70
C PHE A 99 -35.01 -16.52 14.61
N ARG A 100 -35.27 -17.84 14.68
CA ARG A 100 -34.24 -18.87 14.50
C ARG A 100 -34.13 -19.25 13.03
N THR A 101 -32.90 -19.24 12.50
CA THR A 101 -32.60 -19.84 11.18
C THR A 101 -32.73 -21.36 11.26
N GLN A 102 -32.86 -22.07 10.12
CA GLN A 102 -32.95 -23.54 10.10
C GLN A 102 -31.82 -24.21 10.90
N GLN A 103 -30.60 -23.67 10.81
CA GLN A 103 -29.43 -24.15 11.56
C GLN A 103 -29.53 -23.91 13.08
N MET A 104 -30.19 -22.83 13.50
CA MET A 104 -30.40 -22.50 14.92
C MET A 104 -31.63 -23.21 15.51
N ALA A 105 -32.62 -23.55 14.68
CA ALA A 105 -33.81 -24.29 15.07
C ALA A 105 -33.50 -25.78 15.28
N ALA A 106 -32.60 -26.36 14.48
CA ALA A 106 -32.19 -27.75 14.63
C ALA A 106 -31.41 -27.98 15.94
N PRO A 107 -31.64 -29.11 16.64
CA PRO A 107 -30.85 -29.48 17.81
C PRO A 107 -29.40 -29.69 17.37
N ARG A 108 -28.47 -28.93 17.96
CA ARG A 108 -27.05 -28.95 17.56
C ARG A 108 -26.13 -29.03 18.77
N ASN A 109 -25.10 -29.86 18.66
CA ASN A 109 -24.03 -29.96 19.66
C ASN A 109 -22.75 -29.23 19.20
N MET A 110 -22.54 -29.17 17.87
CA MET A 110 -21.50 -28.39 17.22
C MET A 110 -22.13 -27.43 16.21
N LEU A 111 -21.36 -26.49 15.64
CA LEU A 111 -21.92 -25.42 14.80
C LEU A 111 -22.70 -25.94 13.59
N SER A 112 -22.28 -27.03 12.98
CA SER A 112 -22.90 -27.61 11.78
C SER A 112 -24.01 -28.64 12.04
N GLY A 113 -24.25 -29.06 13.28
CA GLY A 113 -25.28 -30.08 13.59
C GLY A 113 -25.06 -30.83 14.91
N TYR A 114 -25.74 -31.96 15.05
CA TYR A 114 -25.60 -32.87 16.19
C TYR A 114 -24.65 -34.02 15.84
N ALA A 115 -23.62 -34.23 16.65
CA ALA A 115 -22.75 -35.39 16.52
C ALA A 115 -22.68 -36.11 17.86
N GLU A 116 -22.99 -37.40 17.82
CA GLU A 116 -22.95 -38.30 18.96
C GLU A 116 -22.16 -39.56 18.60
N PRO A 117 -21.47 -40.17 19.57
CA PRO A 117 -20.82 -41.46 19.36
C PRO A 117 -21.85 -42.56 19.10
N ALA A 118 -21.86 -43.12 17.89
CA ALA A 118 -22.68 -44.26 17.52
C ALA A 118 -21.87 -45.57 17.58
N HIS A 119 -22.51 -46.64 18.05
CA HIS A 119 -21.90 -47.98 18.13
C HIS A 119 -22.53 -48.92 17.11
N ILE A 120 -22.22 -48.70 15.84
CA ILE A 120 -22.68 -49.52 14.72
C ILE A 120 -21.70 -50.68 14.50
N ASN A 121 -22.19 -51.84 14.06
CA ASN A 121 -21.32 -52.95 13.64
C ASN A 121 -20.50 -52.54 12.40
N ASP A 122 -19.18 -52.64 12.49
CA ASP A 122 -18.22 -52.30 11.43
C ASP A 122 -18.59 -52.90 10.07
N PHE A 123 -19.02 -54.17 10.06
CA PHE A 123 -19.39 -54.85 8.82
C PHE A 123 -20.61 -54.22 8.17
N MET A 124 -21.66 -53.91 8.95
CA MET A 124 -22.91 -53.34 8.43
C MET A 124 -22.69 -51.91 7.94
N PHE A 125 -21.88 -51.12 8.66
CA PHE A 125 -21.52 -49.78 8.23
C PHE A 125 -20.75 -49.80 6.91
N GLU A 126 -19.70 -50.62 6.80
CA GLU A 126 -18.89 -50.70 5.57
C GLU A 126 -19.68 -51.32 4.42
N GLN A 127 -20.60 -52.26 4.70
CA GLN A 127 -21.54 -52.81 3.72
C GLN A 127 -22.40 -51.72 3.11
N GLN A 128 -23.07 -50.89 3.92
CA GLN A 128 -23.91 -49.81 3.41
C GLN A 128 -23.08 -48.73 2.71
N ARG A 129 -21.95 -48.34 3.28
CA ARG A 129 -21.03 -47.36 2.68
C ARG A 129 -20.54 -47.78 1.29
N ARG A 130 -20.10 -49.03 1.13
CA ARG A 130 -19.65 -49.54 -0.18
C ARG A 130 -20.80 -49.70 -1.16
N THR A 131 -21.98 -50.09 -0.67
CA THR A 131 -23.19 -50.19 -1.50
C THR A 131 -23.56 -48.83 -2.07
N PHE A 132 -23.51 -47.77 -1.25
CA PHE A 132 -23.73 -46.40 -1.72
C PHE A 132 -22.66 -45.96 -2.73
N ALA A 133 -21.38 -46.21 -2.45
CA ALA A 133 -20.29 -45.80 -3.34
C ALA A 133 -20.29 -46.56 -4.68
N THR A 134 -20.82 -47.79 -4.72
CA THR A 134 -20.79 -48.65 -5.92
C THR A 134 -22.07 -48.54 -6.74
N TYR A 135 -23.22 -48.55 -6.08
CA TYR A 135 -24.54 -48.59 -6.72
C TYR A 135 -25.37 -47.32 -6.49
N GLY A 136 -24.91 -46.37 -5.66
CA GLY A 136 -25.61 -45.10 -5.45
C GLY A 136 -26.76 -45.14 -4.44
N TYR A 137 -27.00 -46.25 -3.75
CA TYR A 137 -28.03 -46.37 -2.72
C TYR A 137 -27.55 -47.11 -1.47
N ALA A 138 -28.21 -46.86 -0.33
CA ALA A 138 -28.00 -47.56 0.92
C ALA A 138 -29.26 -47.48 1.81
N LEU A 139 -29.32 -48.28 2.87
CA LEU A 139 -30.31 -48.11 3.92
C LEU A 139 -30.01 -46.86 4.75
N ASP A 140 -31.05 -46.13 5.13
CA ASP A 140 -30.92 -44.94 5.99
C ASP A 140 -30.43 -45.34 7.40
N PRO A 141 -29.30 -44.79 7.89
CA PRO A 141 -28.85 -45.02 9.26
C PRO A 141 -29.53 -44.12 10.30
N SER A 142 -30.51 -43.27 9.92
CA SER A 142 -31.21 -42.37 10.84
C SER A 142 -31.96 -43.12 11.94
N LEU A 143 -31.97 -42.53 13.14
CA LEU A 143 -32.75 -42.99 14.29
C LEU A 143 -33.86 -41.98 14.55
N ASP A 144 -34.97 -42.11 13.83
CA ASP A 144 -36.13 -41.23 14.01
C ASP A 144 -37.02 -41.75 15.15
N ASN A 145 -37.53 -40.83 15.99
CA ASN A 145 -38.38 -41.18 17.16
C ASN A 145 -39.79 -41.65 16.75
N HIS A 146 -40.17 -41.45 15.48
CA HIS A 146 -41.39 -42.01 14.89
C HIS A 146 -41.02 -43.21 14.04
N GLN A 147 -41.66 -44.36 14.27
CA GLN A 147 -41.38 -45.62 13.56
C GLN A 147 -41.71 -45.52 12.07
N VAL A 148 -40.76 -45.02 11.28
CA VAL A 148 -40.80 -45.05 9.83
C VAL A 148 -40.22 -46.40 9.38
N SER A 149 -40.86 -47.07 8.42
CA SER A 149 -40.36 -48.33 7.86
C SER A 149 -38.96 -48.15 7.24
N THR A 150 -38.20 -49.24 7.11
CA THR A 150 -36.86 -49.23 6.50
C THR A 150 -36.90 -48.61 5.09
N LYS A 151 -36.15 -47.53 4.88
CA LYS A 151 -36.09 -46.78 3.62
C LYS A 151 -34.69 -46.86 3.01
N TYR A 152 -34.65 -46.91 1.68
CA TYR A 152 -33.42 -46.69 0.92
C TYR A 152 -33.23 -45.19 0.65
N ILE A 153 -32.00 -44.72 0.75
CA ILE A 153 -31.57 -43.34 0.45
C ILE A 153 -30.57 -43.33 -0.71
N GLY A 154 -30.54 -42.23 -1.46
CA GLY A 154 -29.76 -42.08 -2.71
C GLY A 154 -30.60 -42.37 -3.95
N SER A 155 -30.11 -43.23 -4.84
CA SER A 155 -30.78 -43.65 -6.06
C SER A 155 -31.77 -44.80 -5.79
N VAL A 156 -32.98 -44.46 -5.33
CA VAL A 156 -34.02 -45.44 -4.95
C VAL A 156 -34.46 -46.31 -6.13
N GLU A 157 -34.49 -45.75 -7.34
CA GLU A 157 -34.81 -46.49 -8.57
C GLU A 157 -33.82 -47.63 -8.83
N GLU A 158 -32.52 -47.40 -8.60
CA GLU A 158 -31.49 -48.42 -8.73
C GLU A 158 -31.52 -49.44 -7.59
N ALA A 159 -31.97 -49.02 -6.40
CA ALA A 159 -32.18 -49.90 -5.25
C ALA A 159 -33.27 -50.94 -5.53
N GLU A 160 -34.43 -50.51 -6.04
CA GLU A 160 -35.52 -51.41 -6.40
C GLU A 160 -35.15 -52.31 -7.57
N LYS A 161 -34.48 -51.76 -8.59
CA LYS A 161 -34.01 -52.50 -9.77
C LYS A 161 -33.02 -53.61 -9.42
N ASN A 162 -32.17 -53.38 -8.42
CA ASN A 162 -31.18 -54.37 -7.94
C ASN A 162 -31.67 -55.13 -6.70
N GLN A 163 -32.93 -54.96 -6.28
CA GLN A 163 -33.54 -55.59 -5.11
C GLN A 163 -32.75 -55.38 -3.81
N GLY A 164 -32.11 -54.22 -3.65
CA GLY A 164 -31.35 -53.89 -2.44
C GLY A 164 -30.01 -54.62 -2.28
N LEU A 165 -29.48 -55.21 -3.35
CA LEU A 165 -28.22 -55.96 -3.30
C LEU A 165 -27.06 -55.12 -2.78
N THR A 166 -26.27 -55.70 -1.89
CA THR A 166 -25.05 -55.09 -1.36
C THR A 166 -23.79 -55.59 -2.06
N VAL A 167 -22.66 -54.89 -1.90
CA VAL A 167 -21.39 -55.24 -2.56
C VAL A 167 -20.84 -56.60 -2.13
N PHE A 168 -21.16 -57.04 -0.91
CA PHE A 168 -20.70 -58.31 -0.36
C PHE A 168 -21.57 -59.50 -0.80
N GLU A 169 -22.71 -59.24 -1.45
CA GLU A 169 -23.58 -60.26 -2.01
C GLU A 169 -23.26 -60.47 -3.48
N THR A 170 -23.30 -61.74 -3.91
CA THR A 170 -23.09 -62.09 -5.31
C THR A 170 -24.33 -61.73 -6.13
N GLY A 171 -24.24 -60.66 -6.90
CA GLY A 171 -25.36 -60.16 -7.72
C GLY A 171 -25.52 -60.79 -9.10
N GLN A 172 -26.71 -60.59 -9.66
CA GLN A 172 -27.18 -61.21 -10.91
C GLN A 172 -26.55 -60.61 -12.19
N LYS A 173 -25.89 -59.45 -12.12
CA LYS A 173 -25.46 -58.70 -13.32
C LYS A 173 -24.14 -59.23 -13.91
N LYS A 174 -24.24 -59.98 -15.00
CA LYS A 174 -23.16 -60.18 -15.97
C LYS A 174 -23.01 -58.91 -16.84
N ILE A 175 -22.24 -57.93 -16.36
CA ILE A 175 -21.82 -56.79 -17.18
C ILE A 175 -20.65 -57.24 -18.08
N GLU A 176 -20.55 -56.67 -19.28
CA GLU A 176 -19.38 -56.88 -20.14
C GLU A 176 -18.11 -56.39 -19.43
N LYS A 177 -17.18 -57.31 -19.19
CA LYS A 177 -15.90 -56.98 -18.54
C LYS A 177 -15.03 -56.21 -19.52
N ARG A 178 -14.51 -55.05 -19.11
CA ARG A 178 -13.48 -54.31 -19.86
C ARG A 178 -12.28 -55.24 -20.12
N LYS A 179 -11.76 -55.22 -21.35
CA LYS A 179 -10.65 -56.08 -21.77
C LYS A 179 -9.33 -55.50 -21.26
N LYS A 180 -8.58 -56.31 -20.54
CA LYS A 180 -7.20 -56.02 -20.11
C LYS A 180 -6.22 -56.78 -20.99
N PHE A 181 -5.00 -56.26 -21.11
CA PHE A 181 -3.89 -57.07 -21.58
C PHE A 181 -3.72 -58.29 -20.65
N LYS A 182 -3.25 -59.43 -21.18
CA LYS A 182 -3.06 -60.65 -20.39
C LYS A 182 -1.72 -61.25 -20.77
N GLU A 183 -0.73 -60.94 -19.96
CA GLU A 183 0.61 -61.53 -20.03
C GLU A 183 1.02 -61.84 -18.59
N ASN A 184 0.76 -63.08 -18.19
CA ASN A 184 0.96 -63.57 -16.82
C ASN A 184 2.21 -64.45 -16.68
N ASP A 185 2.93 -64.67 -17.79
CA ASP A 185 4.14 -65.48 -17.80
C ASP A 185 5.33 -64.60 -17.42
N ALA A 186 5.87 -64.82 -16.21
CA ALA A 186 6.98 -64.06 -15.65
C ALA A 186 8.34 -64.31 -16.36
N SER A 187 8.37 -65.21 -17.35
CA SER A 187 9.58 -65.52 -18.14
C SER A 187 9.94 -64.40 -19.12
N ASN A 188 8.97 -63.58 -19.53
CA ASN A 188 9.21 -62.45 -20.42
C ASN A 188 9.51 -61.17 -19.61
N ILE A 189 10.79 -60.83 -19.52
CA ILE A 189 11.34 -59.77 -18.66
C ILE A 189 10.68 -58.40 -18.95
N ASP A 190 10.43 -58.08 -20.22
CA ASP A 190 9.87 -56.78 -20.64
C ASP A 190 8.36 -56.83 -20.89
N GLY A 191 7.77 -58.02 -20.99
CA GLY A 191 6.37 -58.24 -21.36
C GLY A 191 5.44 -58.60 -20.20
N PHE A 192 5.97 -58.98 -19.03
CA PHE A 192 5.14 -59.39 -17.90
C PHE A 192 4.31 -58.23 -17.33
N LEU A 193 2.98 -58.38 -17.40
CA LEU A 193 2.03 -57.36 -16.94
C LEU A 193 1.27 -57.79 -15.69
N GLY A 194 1.00 -59.10 -15.50
CA GLY A 194 0.35 -59.63 -14.29
C GLY A 194 -0.87 -58.79 -13.83
N PRO A 195 -0.95 -58.40 -12.54
CA PRO A 195 -1.99 -57.49 -12.04
C PRO A 195 -1.91 -56.04 -12.54
N TRP A 196 -0.77 -55.60 -13.08
CA TRP A 196 -0.54 -54.27 -13.66
C TRP A 196 -1.02 -54.13 -15.10
N ALA A 197 -1.63 -55.19 -15.66
CA ALA A 197 -2.19 -55.14 -17.00
C ALA A 197 -3.25 -54.03 -17.15
N LYS A 198 -2.92 -53.05 -17.99
CA LYS A 198 -3.80 -51.93 -18.35
C LYS A 198 -4.99 -52.42 -19.18
N TYR A 199 -6.04 -51.61 -19.23
CA TYR A 199 -7.15 -51.85 -20.15
C TYR A 199 -6.75 -51.47 -21.58
N VAL A 200 -7.27 -52.21 -22.55
CA VAL A 200 -6.93 -52.02 -23.99
C VAL A 200 -7.56 -50.75 -24.56
N ASP A 201 -8.67 -50.31 -23.97
CA ASP A 201 -9.43 -49.11 -24.37
C ASP A 201 -8.85 -47.80 -23.80
N GLU A 202 -7.88 -47.88 -22.90
CA GLU A 202 -7.33 -46.74 -22.16
C GLU A 202 -5.95 -46.35 -22.69
N LYS A 203 -5.75 -45.05 -22.96
CA LYS A 203 -4.46 -44.52 -23.43
C LYS A 203 -3.72 -43.86 -22.27
N ASP A 204 -2.40 -44.05 -22.24
CA ASP A 204 -1.52 -43.54 -21.17
C ASP A 204 -1.34 -42.02 -21.18
N VAL A 205 -1.46 -41.38 -22.35
CA VAL A 205 -1.24 -39.94 -22.49
C VAL A 205 -2.51 -39.30 -23.05
N ALA A 206 -3.15 -38.47 -22.22
CA ALA A 206 -4.22 -37.59 -22.64
C ALA A 206 -3.62 -36.22 -22.96
N LYS A 207 -3.40 -35.94 -24.26
CA LYS A 207 -3.09 -34.59 -24.71
C LYS A 207 -4.41 -33.81 -24.86
N PRO A 208 -4.49 -32.54 -24.43
CA PRO A 208 -5.62 -31.67 -24.72
C PRO A 208 -5.84 -31.55 -26.23
N SER A 209 -7.04 -31.15 -26.65
CA SER A 209 -7.31 -30.89 -28.06
C SER A 209 -6.39 -29.78 -28.61
N GLU A 210 -6.20 -29.70 -29.93
CA GLU A 210 -5.37 -28.64 -30.53
C GLU A 210 -5.88 -27.23 -30.19
N GLU A 211 -7.19 -27.09 -29.97
CA GLU A 211 -7.81 -25.83 -29.55
C GLU A 211 -7.52 -25.52 -28.08
N GLU A 212 -7.65 -26.52 -27.19
CA GLU A 212 -7.31 -26.38 -25.77
C GLU A 212 -5.82 -26.12 -25.56
N GLN A 213 -4.94 -26.70 -26.38
CA GLN A 213 -3.51 -26.42 -26.34
C GLN A 213 -3.22 -24.95 -26.65
N LYS A 214 -3.88 -24.39 -27.69
CA LYS A 214 -3.75 -22.96 -28.02
C LYS A 214 -4.30 -22.08 -26.91
N GLU A 215 -5.42 -22.44 -26.31
CA GLU A 215 -5.99 -21.69 -25.18
C GLU A 215 -5.04 -21.70 -23.97
N LEU A 216 -4.44 -22.85 -23.64
CA LEU A 216 -3.44 -22.97 -22.59
C LEU A 216 -2.19 -22.15 -22.90
N ASP A 217 -1.72 -22.13 -24.15
CA ASP A 217 -0.60 -21.30 -24.60
C ASP A 217 -0.93 -19.80 -24.48
N GLU A 218 -2.16 -19.40 -24.79
CA GLU A 218 -2.60 -18.01 -24.57
C GLU A 218 -2.66 -17.64 -23.09
N ILE A 219 -3.17 -18.53 -22.24
CA ILE A 219 -3.25 -18.32 -20.79
C ILE A 219 -1.84 -18.19 -20.19
N THR A 220 -0.90 -19.04 -20.62
CA THR A 220 0.49 -18.98 -20.17
C THR A 220 1.19 -17.73 -20.68
N ALA A 221 0.97 -17.32 -21.93
CA ALA A 221 1.50 -16.06 -22.48
C ALA A 221 0.95 -14.84 -21.72
N LYS A 222 -0.35 -14.82 -21.38
CA LYS A 222 -0.98 -13.77 -20.54
C LYS A 222 -0.35 -13.74 -19.14
N ARG A 223 -0.08 -14.91 -18.54
CA ARG A 223 0.58 -15.01 -17.22
C ARG A 223 2.03 -14.52 -17.27
N GLN A 224 2.79 -14.89 -18.30
CA GLN A 224 4.17 -14.44 -18.48
C GLN A 224 4.25 -12.92 -18.68
N LYS A 225 3.31 -12.33 -19.42
CA LYS A 225 3.23 -10.85 -19.55
C LYS A 225 2.96 -10.15 -18.23
N LYS A 226 2.13 -10.74 -17.35
CA LYS A 226 1.88 -10.17 -16.00
C LYS A 226 3.10 -10.22 -15.09
N GLY A 227 3.96 -11.24 -15.23
CA GLY A 227 5.15 -11.42 -14.40
C GLY A 227 6.40 -10.73 -14.92
N LYS A 228 6.43 -10.28 -16.17
CA LYS A 228 7.59 -9.61 -16.76
C LYS A 228 7.70 -8.20 -16.19
N GLN A 229 8.71 -7.95 -15.37
CA GLN A 229 9.15 -6.59 -15.10
C GLN A 229 9.70 -6.05 -16.43
N GLU A 230 8.97 -5.16 -17.09
CA GLU A 230 9.48 -4.47 -18.26
C GLU A 230 10.75 -3.72 -17.85
N GLU A 231 11.91 -4.13 -18.39
CA GLU A 231 13.10 -3.32 -18.26
C GLU A 231 12.82 -1.97 -18.95
N GLU A 232 12.81 -0.90 -18.15
CA GLU A 232 12.58 0.46 -18.63
C GLU A 232 13.59 0.79 -19.73
N LYS A 233 13.11 0.73 -20.98
CA LYS A 233 13.90 1.18 -22.13
C LYS A 233 14.27 2.65 -21.91
N PRO A 234 15.49 3.08 -22.26
CA PRO A 234 15.87 4.48 -22.19
C PRO A 234 14.88 5.32 -23.00
N GLY A 235 14.29 6.33 -22.36
CA GLY A 235 13.28 7.19 -22.98
C GLY A 235 13.80 7.89 -24.22
N GLU A 236 12.96 8.00 -25.26
CA GLU A 236 13.26 8.78 -26.45
C GLU A 236 13.61 10.21 -26.08
N GLU A 237 14.77 10.68 -26.56
CA GLU A 237 15.22 12.03 -26.29
C GLU A 237 14.75 12.97 -27.37
N LYS A 238 14.11 14.05 -26.95
CA LYS A 238 13.57 15.09 -27.80
C LYS A 238 13.93 16.42 -27.18
N THR A 239 14.32 17.38 -28.00
CA THR A 239 14.47 18.75 -27.53
C THR A 239 13.62 19.68 -28.35
N ILE A 240 13.04 20.64 -27.65
CA ILE A 240 12.15 21.65 -28.24
C ILE A 240 12.83 22.98 -28.00
N LEU A 241 13.32 23.60 -29.07
CA LEU A 241 13.73 24.99 -29.07
C LEU A 241 12.48 25.85 -29.23
N HIS A 242 12.24 26.77 -28.29
CA HIS A 242 11.06 27.65 -28.31
C HIS A 242 11.34 28.98 -29.01
N VAL A 243 12.62 29.35 -29.14
CA VAL A 243 13.05 30.52 -29.90
C VAL A 243 13.12 30.17 -31.38
N LYS A 244 12.76 31.13 -32.25
CA LYS A 244 12.74 30.96 -33.71
C LYS A 244 14.13 30.70 -34.29
N GLU A 245 15.14 31.37 -33.74
CA GLU A 245 16.53 31.32 -34.21
C GLU A 245 17.45 30.96 -33.05
N MET A 246 18.38 30.04 -33.29
CA MET A 246 19.37 29.58 -32.30
C MET A 246 20.55 30.53 -32.16
N TYR A 247 20.86 31.25 -33.24
CA TYR A 247 21.97 32.18 -33.33
C TYR A 247 21.42 33.59 -33.57
N ASP A 248 22.06 34.56 -32.93
CA ASP A 248 21.81 35.98 -33.19
C ASP A 248 22.39 36.41 -34.55
N TYR A 249 22.13 37.65 -35.00
CA TYR A 249 22.60 38.19 -36.28
C TYR A 249 24.14 38.15 -36.44
N GLN A 250 24.89 38.07 -35.34
CA GLN A 250 26.35 37.92 -35.32
C GLN A 250 26.83 36.46 -35.32
N GLY A 251 25.94 35.48 -35.47
CA GLY A 251 26.26 34.06 -35.35
C GLY A 251 26.56 33.61 -33.92
N ARG A 252 26.19 34.40 -32.91
CA ARG A 252 26.41 34.09 -31.50
C ARG A 252 25.24 33.27 -30.96
N SER A 253 25.56 32.17 -30.29
CA SER A 253 24.59 31.36 -29.53
C SER A 253 24.09 32.12 -28.30
N TYR A 254 22.94 31.72 -27.77
CA TYR A 254 22.38 32.27 -26.52
C TYR A 254 23.24 31.98 -25.27
N LEU A 255 24.29 31.14 -25.38
CA LEU A 255 25.29 30.98 -24.32
C LEU A 255 26.27 32.16 -24.22
N HIS A 256 26.36 32.99 -25.26
CA HIS A 256 27.27 34.12 -25.23
C HIS A 256 26.80 35.14 -24.20
N ILE A 257 27.70 35.47 -23.26
CA ILE A 257 27.42 36.41 -22.17
C ILE A 257 26.97 37.77 -22.73
N PRO A 258 25.73 38.21 -22.44
CA PRO A 258 25.22 39.51 -22.88
C PRO A 258 26.06 40.66 -22.32
N GLN A 259 26.28 41.69 -23.15
CA GLN A 259 27.05 42.90 -22.80
C GLN A 259 26.17 44.16 -22.70
N ASP A 260 24.93 44.05 -23.14
CA ASP A 260 23.89 45.08 -23.11
C ASP A 260 23.25 45.25 -21.72
N VAL A 261 23.51 44.31 -20.81
CA VAL A 261 23.08 44.40 -19.42
C VAL A 261 23.93 45.45 -18.69
N GLY A 262 23.27 46.34 -17.93
CA GLY A 262 23.93 47.42 -17.17
C GLY A 262 24.87 46.97 -16.04
N VAL A 263 25.13 45.66 -15.90
CA VAL A 263 26.04 45.06 -14.93
C VAL A 263 27.04 44.17 -15.69
N ASN A 264 28.32 44.25 -15.32
CA ASN A 264 29.37 43.46 -15.94
C ASN A 264 29.31 41.98 -15.52
N LEU A 265 28.60 41.16 -16.29
CA LEU A 265 28.43 39.72 -16.02
C LEU A 265 29.72 38.87 -16.21
N ARG A 266 30.83 39.50 -16.61
CA ARG A 266 32.16 38.86 -16.72
C ARG A 266 33.05 39.14 -15.50
N SER A 267 32.63 40.03 -14.60
CA SER A 267 33.40 40.34 -13.40
C SER A 267 33.53 39.08 -12.54
N THR A 268 34.71 38.76 -12.05
CA THR A 268 34.89 37.72 -11.01
C THR A 268 34.77 38.30 -9.60
N VAL A 269 34.75 39.64 -9.50
CA VAL A 269 34.66 40.36 -8.23
C VAL A 269 33.19 40.43 -7.82
N PRO A 270 32.83 39.95 -6.61
CA PRO A 270 31.48 40.12 -6.07
C PRO A 270 31.10 41.60 -5.97
N PRO A 271 29.82 41.95 -6.11
CA PRO A 271 29.35 43.31 -5.88
C PRO A 271 29.70 43.80 -4.46
N GLU A 272 30.00 45.10 -4.33
CA GLU A 272 30.49 45.70 -3.07
C GLU A 272 29.51 45.55 -1.91
N LYS A 273 28.21 45.57 -2.20
CA LYS A 273 27.16 45.45 -1.19
C LYS A 273 25.90 44.86 -1.78
N CYS A 274 25.41 43.78 -1.17
CA CYS A 274 24.13 43.18 -1.51
C CYS A 274 22.97 43.83 -0.76
N TYR A 275 21.79 43.82 -1.37
CA TYR A 275 20.55 44.36 -0.82
C TYR A 275 19.47 43.28 -0.82
N LEU A 276 18.48 43.42 0.05
CA LEU A 276 17.41 42.43 0.13
C LEU A 276 16.37 42.68 -0.96
N PRO A 277 15.89 41.62 -1.65
CA PRO A 277 14.81 41.77 -2.59
C PRO A 277 13.51 42.19 -1.89
N LYS A 278 12.72 43.05 -2.55
CA LYS A 278 11.45 43.56 -2.01
C LYS A 278 10.24 43.19 -2.85
N LYS A 279 10.43 43.03 -4.15
CA LYS A 279 9.34 42.82 -5.12
C LYS A 279 9.62 41.62 -6.00
N GLN A 280 8.54 40.94 -6.38
CA GLN A 280 8.59 39.91 -7.40
C GLN A 280 8.59 40.60 -8.78
N ILE A 281 9.64 40.43 -9.58
CA ILE A 281 9.70 41.02 -10.93
C ILE A 281 9.06 40.11 -11.96
N HIS A 282 9.31 38.80 -11.89
CA HIS A 282 8.91 37.88 -12.94
C HIS A 282 8.59 36.48 -12.43
N VAL A 283 7.75 35.78 -13.20
CA VAL A 283 7.35 34.39 -12.96
C VAL A 283 7.58 33.62 -14.24
N TRP A 284 8.49 32.66 -14.18
CA TRP A 284 8.62 31.66 -15.24
C TRP A 284 7.59 30.55 -14.97
N SER A 285 6.61 30.45 -15.87
CA SER A 285 5.60 29.41 -15.89
C SER A 285 5.82 28.51 -17.11
N GLY A 286 5.84 27.20 -16.90
CA GLY A 286 6.03 26.25 -18.00
C GLY A 286 6.27 24.80 -17.57
N HIS A 287 6.62 24.57 -16.31
CA HIS A 287 6.62 23.24 -15.72
C HIS A 287 5.22 22.87 -15.24
N THR A 288 4.79 21.63 -15.47
CA THR A 288 3.47 21.15 -15.03
C THR A 288 3.48 20.60 -13.62
N LYS A 289 4.65 20.21 -13.13
CA LYS A 289 4.89 19.74 -11.75
C LYS A 289 5.96 20.57 -11.08
N GLY A 290 6.16 20.32 -9.78
CA GLY A 290 7.13 21.00 -8.95
C GLY A 290 8.56 21.01 -9.52
N VAL A 291 9.23 22.16 -9.41
CA VAL A 291 10.64 22.32 -9.77
C VAL A 291 11.49 21.73 -8.64
N SER A 292 12.45 20.87 -8.99
CA SER A 292 13.28 20.11 -8.03
C SER A 292 14.60 20.81 -7.72
N ALA A 293 15.23 21.43 -8.72
CA ALA A 293 16.44 22.22 -8.56
C ALA A 293 16.52 23.30 -9.62
N VAL A 294 17.27 24.36 -9.28
CA VAL A 294 17.57 25.48 -10.15
C VAL A 294 19.06 25.76 -10.07
N ARG A 295 19.70 25.97 -11.23
CA ARG A 295 21.12 26.35 -11.33
C ARG A 295 21.25 27.53 -12.28
N LEU A 296 22.02 28.52 -11.85
CA LEU A 296 22.44 29.59 -12.74
C LEU A 296 23.58 29.12 -13.64
N PHE A 297 23.70 29.77 -14.80
CA PHE A 297 24.82 29.58 -15.69
C PHE A 297 26.13 29.93 -14.97
N PRO A 298 27.17 29.10 -15.08
CA PRO A 298 28.45 29.34 -14.40
C PRO A 298 29.06 30.67 -14.86
N LEU A 299 29.87 31.29 -14.00
CA LEU A 299 30.56 32.57 -14.20
C LEU A 299 29.67 33.81 -14.38
N SER A 300 28.57 33.76 -15.13
CA SER A 300 27.84 34.97 -15.57
C SER A 300 26.37 35.04 -15.15
N GLY A 301 25.72 33.92 -14.83
CA GLY A 301 24.32 33.92 -14.34
C GLY A 301 23.25 34.41 -15.32
N HIS A 302 23.58 34.64 -16.60
CA HIS A 302 22.63 35.15 -17.59
C HIS A 302 21.55 34.14 -18.03
N LEU A 303 21.84 32.84 -17.90
CA LEU A 303 20.89 31.76 -18.13
C LEU A 303 20.56 31.03 -16.83
N LEU A 304 19.40 30.40 -16.82
CA LEU A 304 18.90 29.61 -15.71
C LEU A 304 18.43 28.25 -16.20
N LEU A 305 18.92 27.19 -15.58
CA LEU A 305 18.51 25.82 -15.84
C LEU A 305 17.64 25.32 -14.70
N SER A 306 16.47 24.80 -15.04
CA SER A 306 15.51 24.25 -14.08
C SER A 306 15.21 22.80 -14.42
N CYS A 307 15.12 21.97 -13.38
CA CYS A 307 14.65 20.59 -13.51
C CYS A 307 13.36 20.39 -12.72
N SER A 308 12.45 19.58 -13.24
CA SER A 308 11.14 19.37 -12.63
C SER A 308 10.78 17.89 -12.52
N MET A 309 9.81 17.63 -11.66
CA MET A 309 9.17 16.33 -11.51
C MET A 309 8.32 15.92 -12.73
N ASP A 310 8.14 16.81 -13.71
CA ASP A 310 7.47 16.54 -14.99
C ASP A 310 8.38 15.82 -16.02
N CYS A 311 9.55 15.37 -15.59
CA CYS A 311 10.58 14.71 -16.40
C CYS A 311 11.24 15.64 -17.46
N LYS A 312 11.01 16.96 -17.37
CA LYS A 312 11.56 17.94 -18.30
C LYS A 312 12.61 18.80 -17.60
N ILE A 313 13.56 19.23 -18.41
CA ILE A 313 14.55 20.23 -18.04
C ILE A 313 14.33 21.43 -18.93
N LYS A 314 14.36 22.64 -18.38
CA LYS A 314 14.15 23.86 -19.16
C LYS A 314 15.30 24.82 -18.93
N LEU A 315 15.67 25.49 -20.02
CA LEU A 315 16.63 26.59 -20.01
C LEU A 315 15.86 27.89 -20.21
N TRP A 316 16.11 28.85 -19.34
CA TRP A 316 15.46 30.14 -19.28
C TRP A 316 16.49 31.25 -19.39
N GLU A 317 16.09 32.34 -20.02
CA GLU A 317 16.85 33.58 -20.01
C GLU A 317 16.54 34.35 -18.72
N VAL A 318 17.57 34.87 -18.05
CA VAL A 318 17.39 35.72 -16.84
C VAL A 318 17.21 37.19 -17.22
N TYR A 319 17.87 37.62 -18.29
CA TYR A 319 17.82 38.97 -18.85
C TYR A 319 16.89 39.05 -20.06
N GLY A 320 16.74 40.25 -20.63
CA GLY A 320 15.90 40.48 -21.81
C GLY A 320 14.42 40.12 -21.59
N ASP A 321 13.88 39.32 -22.50
CA ASP A 321 12.46 38.93 -22.52
C ASP A 321 12.12 37.79 -21.55
N ARG A 322 13.12 37.22 -20.88
CA ARG A 322 12.96 36.17 -19.85
C ARG A 322 12.21 34.94 -20.35
N ARG A 323 12.44 34.56 -21.60
CA ARG A 323 11.71 33.49 -22.27
C ARG A 323 12.27 32.11 -21.90
N CYS A 324 11.45 31.08 -22.10
CA CYS A 324 11.96 29.70 -22.15
C CYS A 324 12.73 29.56 -23.46
N LEU A 325 14.03 29.31 -23.40
CA LEU A 325 14.85 29.10 -24.59
C LEU A 325 14.65 27.70 -25.14
N ARG A 326 14.85 26.69 -24.28
CA ARG A 326 14.86 25.29 -24.69
C ARG A 326 14.26 24.38 -23.63
N THR A 327 13.58 23.33 -24.08
CA THR A 327 13.09 22.22 -23.23
C THR A 327 13.76 20.92 -23.64
N PHE A 328 14.38 20.24 -22.69
CA PHE A 328 14.99 18.93 -22.86
C PHE A 328 14.07 17.85 -22.29
N ILE A 329 13.77 16.86 -23.12
CA ILE A 329 12.89 15.73 -22.81
C ILE A 329 13.71 14.48 -23.10
N GLY A 330 13.70 13.53 -22.18
CA GLY A 330 14.42 12.27 -22.38
C GLY A 330 14.49 11.41 -21.13
N HIS A 331 14.27 11.99 -19.95
CA HIS A 331 14.13 11.20 -18.73
C HIS A 331 12.74 10.56 -18.66
N SER A 332 12.69 9.30 -18.19
CA SER A 332 11.42 8.59 -18.01
C SER A 332 10.73 8.96 -16.70
N LYS A 333 11.51 9.40 -15.70
CA LYS A 333 11.03 9.78 -14.37
C LYS A 333 11.52 11.18 -14.01
N ALA A 334 11.03 11.69 -12.87
CA ALA A 334 11.36 13.01 -12.35
C ALA A 334 12.88 13.25 -12.28
N VAL A 335 13.31 14.44 -12.70
CA VAL A 335 14.71 14.86 -12.64
C VAL A 335 14.96 15.50 -11.29
N ARG A 336 15.99 15.03 -10.57
CA ARG A 336 16.25 15.38 -9.18
C ARG A 336 17.26 16.52 -9.02
N ASP A 337 18.36 16.48 -9.78
CA ASP A 337 19.44 17.46 -9.71
C ASP A 337 20.07 17.65 -11.10
N ILE A 338 20.76 18.77 -11.24
CA ILE A 338 21.36 19.28 -12.47
C ILE A 338 22.66 20.00 -12.13
N CYS A 339 23.67 19.87 -13.00
CA CYS A 339 24.93 20.59 -12.84
C CYS A 339 25.47 21.00 -14.20
N PHE A 340 25.88 22.26 -14.32
CA PHE A 340 26.66 22.73 -15.47
C PHE A 340 28.11 22.29 -15.35
N ASN A 341 28.76 22.12 -16.49
CA ASN A 341 30.21 22.20 -16.64
C ASN A 341 30.68 23.64 -16.30
N THR A 342 31.91 23.85 -15.83
CA THR A 342 32.49 25.18 -15.55
C THR A 342 32.36 26.16 -16.72
N ALA A 343 32.51 25.69 -17.97
CA ALA A 343 32.33 26.53 -19.16
C ALA A 343 30.85 26.76 -19.56
N GLY A 344 29.92 25.94 -19.04
CA GLY A 344 28.49 26.03 -19.35
C GLY A 344 28.06 25.52 -20.74
N THR A 345 28.98 24.94 -21.51
CA THR A 345 28.67 24.30 -22.82
C THR A 345 27.93 22.98 -22.69
N GLN A 346 28.06 22.30 -21.56
CA GLN A 346 27.42 21.02 -21.28
C GLN A 346 26.81 21.04 -19.88
N PHE A 347 25.79 20.22 -19.68
CA PHE A 347 25.23 19.97 -18.36
C PHE A 347 24.87 18.50 -18.15
N LEU A 348 24.91 18.08 -16.90
CA LEU A 348 24.50 16.76 -16.46
C LEU A 348 23.14 16.85 -15.78
N SER A 349 22.33 15.83 -15.99
CA SER A 349 21.06 15.65 -15.30
C SER A 349 20.99 14.29 -14.61
N ALA A 350 20.55 14.29 -13.36
CA ALA A 350 20.24 13.10 -12.58
C ALA A 350 18.75 12.95 -12.40
N ALA A 351 18.21 11.76 -12.68
CA ALA A 351 16.81 11.48 -12.52
C ALA A 351 16.55 10.14 -11.82
N TYR A 352 15.30 9.99 -11.35
CA TYR A 352 14.81 8.77 -10.70
C TYR A 352 14.70 7.56 -11.64
N ASP A 353 14.94 7.73 -12.94
CA ASP A 353 14.98 6.65 -13.93
C ASP A 353 16.30 5.84 -13.91
N ARG A 354 17.22 6.18 -12.99
CA ARG A 354 18.54 5.54 -12.81
C ARG A 354 19.53 5.88 -13.92
N TYR A 355 19.22 6.88 -14.75
CA TYR A 355 20.10 7.39 -15.76
C TYR A 355 20.64 8.77 -15.37
N LEU A 356 21.92 8.95 -15.69
CA LEU A 356 22.60 10.22 -15.75
C LEU A 356 22.74 10.55 -17.23
N LYS A 357 22.29 11.74 -17.65
CA LYS A 357 22.40 12.15 -19.06
C LYS A 357 23.29 13.38 -19.16
N LEU A 358 24.23 13.34 -20.10
CA LEU A 358 25.03 14.49 -20.49
C LEU A 358 24.38 15.14 -21.69
N TRP A 359 24.09 16.42 -21.55
CA TRP A 359 23.43 17.22 -22.57
C TRP A 359 24.34 18.34 -23.02
N ASP A 360 24.28 18.61 -24.32
CA ASP A 360 24.80 19.84 -24.89
C ASP A 360 23.77 20.97 -24.67
N THR A 361 24.22 22.08 -24.07
CA THR A 361 23.34 23.21 -23.76
C THR A 361 22.91 23.96 -25.03
N GLU A 362 23.71 23.96 -26.08
CA GLU A 362 23.42 24.67 -27.34
C GLU A 362 22.52 23.84 -28.24
N THR A 363 23.01 22.66 -28.65
CA THR A 363 22.32 21.83 -29.65
C THR A 363 21.14 21.08 -29.07
N GLY A 364 21.08 20.94 -27.74
CA GLY A 364 20.07 20.12 -27.08
C GLY A 364 20.32 18.62 -27.17
N GLN A 365 21.41 18.17 -27.78
CA GLN A 365 21.62 16.74 -27.97
C GLN A 365 22.04 16.07 -26.67
N CYS A 366 21.54 14.85 -26.44
CA CYS A 366 22.05 13.99 -25.39
C CYS A 366 23.33 13.34 -25.91
N ILE A 367 24.48 13.77 -25.38
CA ILE A 367 25.81 13.32 -25.81
C ILE A 367 26.05 11.90 -25.32
N SER A 368 25.79 11.65 -24.04
CA SER A 368 26.05 10.35 -23.41
C SER A 368 25.06 10.04 -22.30
N ARG A 369 24.93 8.75 -22.00
CA ARG A 369 24.06 8.21 -20.95
C ARG A 369 24.90 7.32 -20.06
N PHE A 370 24.86 7.56 -18.76
CA PHE A 370 25.54 6.74 -17.76
C PHE A 370 24.49 6.09 -16.87
N THR A 371 24.68 4.81 -16.55
CA THR A 371 23.79 4.09 -15.64
C THR A 371 24.58 3.16 -14.73
N ASN A 372 24.19 3.13 -13.46
CA ASN A 372 24.66 2.14 -12.49
C ASN A 372 23.50 1.28 -11.97
N ARG A 373 22.37 1.22 -12.70
CA ARG A 373 21.11 0.55 -12.27
C ARG A 373 20.54 1.01 -10.90
N LYS A 374 21.13 2.06 -10.31
CA LYS A 374 20.75 2.68 -9.04
C LYS A 374 20.39 4.14 -9.29
N VAL A 375 19.61 4.74 -8.40
CA VAL A 375 19.13 6.11 -8.56
C VAL A 375 20.22 7.10 -8.13
N PRO A 376 20.61 8.07 -8.98
CA PRO A 376 21.43 9.20 -8.57
C PRO A 376 20.58 10.28 -7.89
N TYR A 377 21.05 10.82 -6.76
CA TYR A 377 20.40 11.93 -6.05
C TYR A 377 21.03 13.29 -6.36
N CYS A 378 22.36 13.34 -6.48
CA CYS A 378 23.09 14.56 -6.79
C CYS A 378 24.18 14.29 -7.81
N VAL A 379 24.52 15.33 -8.58
CA VAL A 379 25.58 15.26 -9.59
C VAL A 379 26.38 16.53 -9.56
N LYS A 380 27.70 16.40 -9.63
CA LYS A 380 28.61 17.52 -9.76
C LYS A 380 29.71 17.19 -10.75
N PHE A 381 29.93 18.08 -11.70
CA PHE A 381 31.16 18.09 -12.48
C PHE A 381 32.35 18.41 -11.58
N ASN A 382 33.53 17.90 -11.93
CA ASN A 382 34.74 18.50 -11.40
C ASN A 382 34.84 19.94 -11.92
N PRO A 383 34.89 20.94 -11.03
CA PRO A 383 35.02 22.34 -11.42
C PRO A 383 36.41 22.73 -11.94
N ASP A 384 37.43 21.88 -11.78
CA ASP A 384 38.77 22.10 -12.33
C ASP A 384 38.81 21.98 -13.85
N GLU A 385 39.43 22.94 -14.54
CA GLU A 385 39.41 23.03 -16.02
C GLU A 385 40.10 21.82 -16.67
N ASP A 386 41.18 21.33 -16.07
CA ASP A 386 41.97 20.19 -16.57
C ASP A 386 41.17 18.88 -16.51
N LYS A 387 40.27 18.75 -15.53
CA LYS A 387 39.56 17.51 -15.19
C LYS A 387 38.07 17.57 -15.49
N GLN A 388 37.67 18.47 -16.38
CA GLN A 388 36.26 18.70 -16.72
C GLN A 388 35.55 17.48 -17.32
N ASN A 389 36.31 16.51 -17.84
CA ASN A 389 35.80 15.23 -18.34
C ASN A 389 35.30 14.30 -17.22
N LEU A 390 35.64 14.57 -15.97
CA LEU A 390 35.27 13.77 -14.82
C LEU A 390 34.09 14.41 -14.08
N PHE A 391 33.14 13.59 -13.67
CA PHE A 391 32.07 14.02 -12.78
C PHE A 391 31.80 12.98 -11.71
N VAL A 392 31.14 13.44 -10.66
CA VAL A 392 30.80 12.63 -9.49
C VAL A 392 29.30 12.64 -9.28
N ALA A 393 28.74 11.46 -9.04
CA ALA A 393 27.33 11.27 -8.72
C ALA A 393 27.16 10.60 -7.35
N GLY A 394 26.33 11.19 -6.50
CA GLY A 394 25.90 10.58 -5.24
C GLY A 394 24.72 9.64 -5.49
N MET A 395 24.89 8.36 -5.20
CA MET A 395 23.90 7.33 -5.52
C MET A 395 23.06 6.95 -4.29
N SER A 396 21.92 6.31 -4.56
CA SER A 396 21.08 5.70 -3.53
C SER A 396 21.75 4.51 -2.84
N ASP A 397 22.70 3.87 -3.52
CA ASP A 397 23.42 2.67 -3.04
C ASP A 397 24.57 3.02 -2.09
N LYS A 398 24.46 4.17 -1.41
CA LYS A 398 25.45 4.74 -0.47
C LYS A 398 26.77 5.15 -1.12
N LYS A 399 27.09 4.58 -2.27
CA LYS A 399 28.30 4.89 -3.01
C LYS A 399 28.22 6.27 -3.66
N ILE A 400 29.37 6.91 -3.73
CA ILE A 400 29.63 8.00 -4.65
C ILE A 400 30.41 7.41 -5.81
N VAL A 401 29.98 7.69 -7.05
CA VAL A 401 30.57 7.09 -8.23
C VAL A 401 31.15 8.20 -9.10
N GLN A 402 32.42 8.06 -9.46
CA GLN A 402 33.13 8.95 -10.36
C GLN A 402 33.17 8.33 -11.75
N TRP A 403 32.74 9.11 -12.73
CA TRP A 403 32.64 8.70 -14.13
C TRP A 403 33.58 9.55 -14.97
N ASP A 404 34.13 8.93 -16.01
CA ASP A 404 34.75 9.64 -17.12
C ASP A 404 33.77 9.75 -18.28
N ILE A 405 33.57 10.97 -18.77
CA ILE A 405 32.63 11.28 -19.84
C ILE A 405 33.09 10.68 -21.17
N ARG A 406 34.40 10.59 -21.41
CA ARG A 406 34.95 10.14 -22.69
C ARG A 406 34.80 8.64 -22.87
N SER A 407 35.21 7.88 -21.85
CA SER A 407 35.07 6.41 -21.84
C SER A 407 33.65 5.96 -21.52
N GLY A 408 32.93 6.70 -20.68
CA GLY A 408 31.65 6.26 -20.13
C GLY A 408 31.77 5.17 -19.08
N GLU A 409 32.98 4.91 -18.58
CA GLU A 409 33.25 3.93 -17.55
C GLU A 409 33.33 4.56 -16.15
N ILE A 410 33.15 3.71 -15.14
CA ILE A 410 33.32 4.10 -13.74
C ILE A 410 34.82 4.10 -13.44
N VAL A 411 35.36 5.26 -13.11
CA VAL A 411 36.78 5.43 -12.76
C VAL A 411 37.02 5.03 -11.31
N GLN A 412 36.15 5.48 -10.40
CA GLN A 412 36.26 5.22 -8.97
C GLN A 412 34.91 5.14 -8.27
N GLU A 413 34.89 4.39 -7.16
CA GLU A 413 33.77 4.30 -6.23
C GLU A 413 34.22 4.64 -4.81
N TYR A 414 33.47 5.52 -4.13
CA TYR A 414 33.66 5.85 -2.72
C TYR A 414 32.52 5.22 -1.91
N ASP A 415 32.84 4.26 -1.05
CA ASP A 415 31.86 3.32 -0.46
C ASP A 415 31.69 3.44 1.07
N ARG A 416 32.31 4.43 1.72
CA ARG A 416 32.30 4.53 3.19
C ARG A 416 30.98 5.05 3.78
N HIS A 417 30.09 5.61 2.96
CA HIS A 417 28.77 6.08 3.41
C HIS A 417 27.85 4.92 3.79
N LEU A 418 26.99 5.13 4.80
CA LEU A 418 26.08 4.09 5.30
C LEU A 418 24.65 4.26 4.79
N GLY A 419 24.29 5.44 4.29
CA GLY A 419 22.99 5.78 3.71
C GLY A 419 23.11 6.42 2.34
N ALA A 420 21.98 6.74 1.70
CA ALA A 420 21.95 7.43 0.41
C ALA A 420 22.68 8.77 0.47
N VAL A 421 23.46 9.09 -0.58
CA VAL A 421 24.22 10.34 -0.63
C VAL A 421 23.32 11.45 -1.14
N ASN A 422 23.12 12.49 -0.34
CA ASN A 422 22.18 13.56 -0.63
C ASN A 422 22.80 14.66 -1.50
N THR A 423 23.96 15.20 -1.10
CA THR A 423 24.64 16.26 -1.86
C THR A 423 26.15 16.11 -1.85
N ILE A 424 26.78 16.66 -2.88
CA ILE A 424 28.22 16.75 -3.07
C ILE A 424 28.56 18.21 -3.37
N VAL A 425 29.62 18.72 -2.74
CA VAL A 425 30.13 20.08 -2.93
C VAL A 425 31.65 20.05 -2.93
N PHE A 426 32.27 20.64 -3.96
CA PHE A 426 33.72 20.79 -4.02
C PHE A 426 34.20 21.89 -3.07
N VAL A 427 35.36 21.68 -2.46
CA VAL A 427 35.97 22.53 -1.44
C VAL A 427 37.49 22.55 -1.63
N ASP A 428 38.16 23.55 -1.07
CA ASP A 428 39.63 23.60 -1.00
C ASP A 428 40.24 23.66 -2.40
N GLU A 429 39.82 24.67 -3.18
CA GLU A 429 40.26 24.86 -4.58
C GLU A 429 40.09 23.59 -5.42
N ASN A 430 38.96 22.90 -5.22
CA ASN A 430 38.53 21.71 -5.96
C ASN A 430 39.35 20.44 -5.70
N ARG A 431 40.39 20.49 -4.85
CA ARG A 431 41.18 19.32 -4.44
C ARG A 431 40.36 18.33 -3.62
N ARG A 432 39.37 18.82 -2.86
CA ARG A 432 38.53 18.01 -1.97
C ARG A 432 37.07 18.19 -2.31
N PHE A 433 36.26 17.23 -1.91
CA PHE A 433 34.81 17.42 -1.92
C PHE A 433 34.20 16.92 -0.62
N VAL A 434 33.15 17.60 -0.21
CA VAL A 434 32.33 17.26 0.93
C VAL A 434 31.06 16.61 0.42
N SER A 435 30.68 15.53 1.07
CA SER A 435 29.47 14.79 0.76
C SER A 435 28.64 14.62 2.02
N THR A 436 27.32 14.73 1.86
CA THR A 436 26.34 14.42 2.90
C THR A 436 25.59 13.16 2.57
N SER A 437 25.26 12.39 3.60
CA SER A 437 24.43 11.20 3.48
C SER A 437 23.27 11.26 4.46
N ASP A 438 22.27 10.43 4.22
CA ASP A 438 21.13 10.24 5.12
C ASP A 438 21.52 9.58 6.46
N ASP A 439 22.73 9.02 6.54
CA ASP A 439 23.35 8.53 7.78
C ASP A 439 23.75 9.66 8.77
N LYS A 440 23.34 10.90 8.50
CA LYS A 440 23.57 12.11 9.32
C LYS A 440 25.04 12.53 9.40
N SER A 441 25.88 12.01 8.51
CA SER A 441 27.30 12.32 8.48
C SER A 441 27.68 13.27 7.34
N LEU A 442 28.74 14.02 7.57
CA LEU A 442 29.51 14.74 6.57
C LEU A 442 30.84 14.02 6.40
N ARG A 443 31.14 13.62 5.17
CA ARG A 443 32.43 13.04 4.81
C ARG A 443 33.17 13.96 3.85
N VAL A 444 34.42 14.24 4.17
CA VAL A 444 35.34 15.00 3.33
C VAL A 444 36.27 14.01 2.65
N TRP A 445 36.33 14.10 1.33
CA TRP A 445 37.12 13.23 0.48
C TRP A 445 38.20 14.04 -0.19
N GLU A 446 39.34 13.40 -0.42
CA GLU A 446 40.33 13.91 -1.35
C GLU A 446 40.00 13.39 -2.74
N TRP A 447 40.17 14.24 -3.75
CA TRP A 447 39.86 13.88 -5.12
C TRP A 447 40.75 12.70 -5.58
N ASP A 448 40.16 11.75 -6.30
CA ASP A 448 40.77 10.51 -6.77
C ASP A 448 41.21 9.52 -5.66
N ILE A 449 40.84 9.75 -4.40
CA ILE A 449 41.20 8.85 -3.27
C ILE A 449 39.92 8.33 -2.60
N PRO A 450 39.63 7.01 -2.67
CA PRO A 450 38.37 6.44 -2.19
C PRO A 450 38.26 6.32 -0.66
N VAL A 451 39.15 6.96 0.09
CA VAL A 451 39.18 6.96 1.56
C VAL A 451 38.81 8.36 2.05
N ASP A 452 37.90 8.44 3.01
CA ASP A 452 37.50 9.71 3.59
C ASP A 452 38.63 10.26 4.46
N PHE A 453 39.06 11.49 4.14
CA PHE A 453 40.04 12.22 4.93
C PHE A 453 39.47 12.58 6.31
N LYS A 454 38.16 12.92 6.34
CA LYS A 454 37.51 13.35 7.56
C LYS A 454 36.05 12.91 7.62
N TYR A 455 35.72 12.27 8.74
CA TYR A 455 34.38 11.88 9.13
C TYR A 455 33.85 12.80 10.23
N ILE A 456 32.67 13.38 10.01
CA ILE A 456 31.98 14.23 10.99
C ILE A 456 30.58 13.68 11.19
N ALA A 457 30.34 13.11 12.36
CA ALA A 457 29.02 12.73 12.83
C ALA A 457 28.94 12.97 14.34
N GLU A 458 27.95 13.75 14.77
CA GLU A 458 27.59 13.89 16.17
C GLU A 458 26.20 13.28 16.37
N PRO A 459 25.90 12.62 17.50
CA PRO A 459 24.57 12.06 17.75
C PRO A 459 23.42 13.09 17.68
N SER A 460 23.71 14.36 17.95
CA SER A 460 22.76 15.47 17.83
C SER A 460 22.55 15.98 16.41
N MET A 461 23.42 15.61 15.46
CA MET A 461 23.27 16.02 14.06
C MET A 461 22.15 15.25 13.40
N HIS A 462 21.47 15.92 12.46
CA HIS A 462 20.47 15.32 11.59
C HIS A 462 20.99 15.25 10.15
N SER A 463 20.24 14.55 9.30
CA SER A 463 20.50 14.47 7.86
C SER A 463 20.58 15.88 7.27
N MET A 464 21.56 16.10 6.41
CA MET A 464 21.82 17.39 5.76
C MET A 464 21.59 17.24 4.25
N PRO A 465 20.38 17.54 3.75
CA PRO A 465 20.01 17.25 2.38
C PRO A 465 20.50 18.28 1.37
N ALA A 466 20.89 19.48 1.82
CA ALA A 466 21.42 20.51 0.96
C ALA A 466 22.65 21.16 1.60
N VAL A 467 23.74 21.20 0.85
CA VAL A 467 24.99 21.87 1.22
C VAL A 467 25.40 22.81 0.10
N THR A 468 25.85 24.00 0.48
CA THR A 468 26.36 25.02 -0.44
C THR A 468 27.65 25.62 0.12
N LEU A 469 28.64 25.82 -0.75
CA LEU A 469 29.88 26.53 -0.43
C LEU A 469 29.66 28.04 -0.49
N SER A 470 30.27 28.78 0.42
CA SER A 470 30.27 30.24 0.36
C SER A 470 31.09 30.76 -0.82
N PRO A 471 30.76 31.93 -1.40
CA PRO A 471 31.50 32.52 -2.53
C PRO A 471 33.00 32.72 -2.25
N ASN A 472 33.39 32.91 -0.99
CA ASN A 472 34.79 33.04 -0.59
C ASN A 472 35.51 31.69 -0.32
N GLY A 473 34.83 30.56 -0.47
CA GLY A 473 35.36 29.22 -0.22
C GLY A 473 35.69 28.89 1.23
N LYS A 474 35.34 29.76 2.19
CA LYS A 474 35.71 29.59 3.62
C LYS A 474 34.70 28.80 4.44
N TRP A 475 33.44 28.78 4.03
CA TRP A 475 32.34 28.25 4.84
C TRP A 475 31.43 27.36 4.01
N LEU A 476 30.87 26.35 4.66
CA LEU A 476 29.85 25.47 4.12
C LEU A 476 28.57 25.73 4.90
N ALA A 477 27.50 26.11 4.20
CA ALA A 477 26.16 26.11 4.76
C ALA A 477 25.52 24.74 4.51
N CYS A 478 25.25 24.02 5.60
CA CYS A 478 24.55 22.76 5.56
C CYS A 478 23.15 22.97 6.15
N GLN A 479 22.13 22.78 5.33
CA GLN A 479 20.75 22.78 5.81
C GLN A 479 20.50 21.43 6.51
N SER A 480 20.23 21.49 7.81
CA SER A 480 19.95 20.32 8.64
C SER A 480 18.45 20.15 8.82
N MET A 481 17.98 18.90 8.80
CA MET A 481 16.57 18.56 8.94
C MET A 481 15.95 18.97 10.29
N ASP A 482 16.77 19.36 11.27
CA ASP A 482 16.33 19.90 12.57
C ASP A 482 15.91 21.39 12.53
N ASN A 483 15.58 21.91 11.34
CA ASN A 483 15.17 23.30 11.10
C ASN A 483 16.27 24.33 11.39
N GLN A 484 17.54 23.94 11.20
CA GLN A 484 18.71 24.80 11.38
C GLN A 484 19.61 24.76 10.15
N ILE A 485 20.32 25.86 9.89
CA ILE A 485 21.47 25.86 8.98
C ILE A 485 22.73 25.88 9.83
N LEU A 486 23.52 24.82 9.66
CA LEU A 486 24.78 24.60 10.33
C LEU A 486 25.93 25.07 9.44
N ILE A 487 26.86 25.84 10.02
CA ILE A 487 28.00 26.38 9.29
C ILE A 487 29.28 25.63 9.65
N PHE A 488 29.90 24.97 8.67
CA PHE A 488 31.19 24.33 8.82
C PHE A 488 32.30 25.17 8.16
N GLY A 489 33.48 25.23 8.77
CA GLY A 489 34.65 25.87 8.13
C GLY A 489 35.26 24.97 7.05
N ALA A 490 35.40 25.46 5.83
CA ALA A 490 35.73 24.64 4.66
C ALA A 490 37.24 24.40 4.45
N GLN A 491 38.11 25.30 4.93
CA GLN A 491 39.51 25.34 4.50
C GLN A 491 40.45 24.30 5.15
N ASN A 492 40.11 23.66 6.28
CA ASN A 492 41.02 22.68 6.88
C ASN A 492 40.37 21.80 7.95
N ARG A 493 39.89 22.41 9.04
CA ARG A 493 39.44 21.64 10.21
C ARG A 493 38.00 21.15 10.11
N PHE A 494 37.21 21.56 9.10
CA PHE A 494 35.81 21.15 8.94
C PHE A 494 35.04 21.08 10.26
N ARG A 495 35.21 22.11 11.10
CA ARG A 495 34.58 22.18 12.42
C ARG A 495 33.35 23.05 12.33
N LEU A 496 32.28 22.62 12.99
CA LEU A 496 31.07 23.40 13.16
C LEU A 496 31.38 24.70 13.91
N ASN A 497 30.97 25.83 13.34
CA ASN A 497 31.04 27.12 13.99
C ASN A 497 29.79 27.35 14.84
N LYS A 498 29.90 27.09 16.15
CA LYS A 498 28.79 27.25 17.10
C LYS A 498 28.24 28.68 17.19
N LYS A 499 29.00 29.69 16.75
CA LYS A 499 28.53 31.10 16.74
C LYS A 499 27.62 31.41 15.55
N LYS A 500 27.63 30.57 14.50
CA LYS A 500 26.89 30.77 13.26
C LYS A 500 25.91 29.63 13.06
N ILE A 501 24.75 29.78 13.69
CA ILE A 501 23.62 28.86 13.56
C ILE A 501 22.41 29.68 13.17
N PHE A 502 21.79 29.36 12.04
CA PHE A 502 20.60 30.09 11.59
C PHE A 502 19.37 29.25 11.87
N LYS A 503 18.44 29.83 12.64
CA LYS A 503 17.18 29.19 13.04
C LYS A 503 16.00 30.04 12.58
N GLY A 504 14.82 29.43 12.58
CA GLY A 504 13.57 30.11 12.26
C GLY A 504 13.00 29.78 10.87
N HIS A 505 13.59 28.85 10.13
CA HIS A 505 12.92 28.22 8.99
C HIS A 505 12.30 26.90 9.40
N MET A 506 11.36 26.39 8.60
CA MET A 506 10.81 25.04 8.76
C MET A 506 11.14 24.24 7.51
N VAL A 507 12.05 23.28 7.61
CA VAL A 507 12.57 22.48 6.49
C VAL A 507 12.54 20.97 6.79
N ALA A 508 11.97 20.55 7.92
CA ALA A 508 11.79 19.14 8.25
C ALA A 508 11.19 18.32 7.08
N GLY A 509 11.97 17.36 6.57
CA GLY A 509 11.58 16.47 5.47
C GLY A 509 11.82 17.00 4.05
N TYR A 510 12.34 18.23 3.89
CA TYR A 510 12.59 18.84 2.57
C TYR A 510 14.07 19.13 2.37
N ALA A 511 14.51 19.07 1.11
CA ALA A 511 15.88 19.40 0.74
C ALA A 511 15.96 20.83 0.19
N CYS A 512 15.73 21.82 1.06
CA CYS A 512 15.76 23.22 0.65
C CYS A 512 17.21 23.68 0.46
N GLN A 513 17.52 24.14 -0.75
CA GLN A 513 18.80 24.73 -1.09
C GLN A 513 19.01 26.02 -0.29
N VAL A 514 20.23 26.14 0.22
CA VAL A 514 20.73 27.35 0.88
C VAL A 514 21.69 28.05 -0.06
N ASP A 515 21.75 29.36 0.02
CA ASP A 515 22.73 30.13 -0.72
C ASP A 515 23.18 31.37 0.06
N PHE A 516 24.31 31.92 -0.34
CA PHE A 516 24.87 33.14 0.22
C PHE A 516 24.69 34.30 -0.73
N SER A 517 24.57 35.50 -0.20
CA SER A 517 24.80 36.68 -1.04
C SER A 517 26.28 36.69 -1.49
N PRO A 518 26.58 37.23 -2.68
CA PRO A 518 27.95 37.30 -3.21
C PRO A 518 28.97 37.97 -2.27
N ASP A 519 28.55 39.02 -1.56
CA ASP A 519 29.36 39.75 -0.56
C ASP A 519 29.40 39.06 0.81
N MET A 520 28.69 37.94 0.97
CA MET A 520 28.53 37.20 2.22
C MET A 520 27.83 37.98 3.34
N SER A 521 27.04 39.01 3.01
CA SER A 521 26.22 39.74 3.99
C SER A 521 24.97 38.97 4.43
N TYR A 522 24.38 38.17 3.55
CA TYR A 522 23.13 37.46 3.81
C TYR A 522 23.22 35.96 3.50
N VAL A 523 22.39 35.19 4.19
CA VAL A 523 22.12 33.78 3.90
C VAL A 523 20.65 33.65 3.56
N ILE A 524 20.33 32.90 2.51
CA ILE A 524 18.96 32.64 2.09
C ILE A 524 18.65 31.15 2.15
N SER A 525 17.40 30.83 2.49
CA SER A 525 16.85 29.49 2.31
C SER A 525 15.35 29.53 2.06
N GLY A 526 14.86 28.53 1.33
CA GLY A 526 13.43 28.26 1.23
C GLY A 526 12.91 27.43 2.42
N ASP A 527 11.61 27.53 2.66
CA ASP A 527 10.89 26.77 3.68
C ASP A 527 9.86 25.79 3.09
N GLY A 528 9.50 24.78 3.88
CA GLY A 528 8.35 23.91 3.66
C GLY A 528 7.02 24.67 3.52
N ASN A 529 6.91 25.84 4.15
CA ASN A 529 5.73 26.72 4.05
C ASN A 529 5.75 27.65 2.82
N GLY A 530 6.72 27.50 1.91
CA GLY A 530 6.85 28.35 0.72
C GLY A 530 7.40 29.75 1.00
N LYS A 531 7.91 30.00 2.21
CA LYS A 531 8.53 31.27 2.58
C LYS A 531 10.00 31.28 2.18
N LEU A 532 10.49 32.44 1.76
CA LEU A 532 11.92 32.72 1.67
C LEU A 532 12.35 33.38 2.97
N ASN A 533 13.32 32.77 3.65
CA ASN A 533 13.94 33.33 4.85
C ASN A 533 15.30 33.88 4.50
N ILE A 534 15.58 35.07 5.01
CA ILE A 534 16.86 35.75 4.81
C ILE A 534 17.43 36.14 6.16
N TRP A 535 18.63 35.67 6.45
CA TRP A 535 19.38 36.00 7.65
C TRP A 535 20.53 36.94 7.34
N ASP A 536 20.84 37.83 8.28
CA ASP A 536 22.11 38.55 8.26
C ASP A 536 23.23 37.62 8.74
N TRP A 537 24.25 37.44 7.90
CA TRP A 537 25.40 36.60 8.18
C TRP A 537 26.13 37.05 9.44
N LYS A 538 26.27 38.36 9.69
CA LYS A 538 27.03 38.90 10.83
C LYS A 538 26.31 38.66 12.14
N THR A 539 25.04 39.03 12.24
CA THR A 539 24.27 38.93 13.49
C THR A 539 23.57 37.58 13.68
N THR A 540 23.47 36.74 12.65
CA THR A 540 22.71 35.47 12.62
C THR A 540 21.21 35.62 12.86
N LYS A 541 20.71 36.86 12.90
CA LYS A 541 19.30 37.14 13.09
C LYS A 541 18.57 36.97 11.77
N LEU A 542 17.36 36.42 11.85
CA LEU A 542 16.43 36.42 10.73
C LEU A 542 16.04 37.87 10.46
N TYR A 543 16.39 38.37 9.28
CA TYR A 543 16.18 39.76 8.91
C TYR A 543 14.85 39.94 8.19
N SER A 544 14.58 39.10 7.19
CA SER A 544 13.36 39.15 6.39
C SER A 544 12.77 37.77 6.19
N ARG A 545 11.44 37.73 6.17
CA ARG A 545 10.65 36.54 5.84
C ARG A 545 9.44 36.98 5.04
N PHE A 546 9.30 36.48 3.83
CA PHE A 546 8.12 36.70 3.02
C PHE A 546 7.69 35.42 2.30
N LYS A 547 6.42 35.35 1.93
CA LYS A 547 5.87 34.20 1.21
C LYS A 547 6.24 34.30 -0.26
N ALA A 548 7.08 33.39 -0.74
CA ALA A 548 7.54 33.37 -2.12
C ALA A 548 6.66 32.46 -3.00
N HIS A 549 6.34 31.26 -2.51
CA HIS A 549 5.58 30.23 -3.21
C HIS A 549 4.36 29.80 -2.40
N ASP A 550 3.35 29.23 -3.06
CA ASP A 550 2.16 28.68 -2.38
C ASP A 550 2.40 27.28 -1.80
N LYS A 551 3.33 26.55 -2.40
CA LYS A 551 3.86 25.28 -1.90
C LYS A 551 5.29 25.47 -1.39
N VAL A 552 5.91 24.38 -0.95
CA VAL A 552 7.31 24.31 -0.52
C VAL A 552 8.22 25.05 -1.50
N CYS A 553 9.11 25.91 -0.98
CA CYS A 553 10.17 26.58 -1.72
C CYS A 553 11.47 25.77 -1.54
N ILE A 554 11.98 25.17 -2.62
CA ILE A 554 13.10 24.23 -2.58
C ILE A 554 14.38 24.97 -2.93
N GLY A 555 14.44 25.57 -4.10
CA GLY A 555 15.63 26.28 -4.56
C GLY A 555 15.54 27.76 -4.17
N ALA A 556 16.61 28.28 -3.58
CA ALA A 556 16.84 29.70 -3.42
C ALA A 556 18.29 29.96 -3.85
N VAL A 557 18.47 30.78 -4.89
CA VAL A 557 19.79 31.09 -5.46
C VAL A 557 19.92 32.60 -5.58
N TRP A 558 21.02 33.14 -5.08
CA TRP A 558 21.35 34.56 -5.24
C TRP A 558 22.09 34.77 -6.55
N HIS A 559 21.78 35.85 -7.27
CA HIS A 559 22.50 36.15 -8.50
C HIS A 559 23.96 36.54 -8.20
N PRO A 560 25.00 35.92 -8.82
CA PRO A 560 26.40 36.15 -8.47
C PRO A 560 26.88 37.59 -8.63
N HIS A 561 26.37 38.29 -9.65
CA HIS A 561 26.82 39.65 -9.99
C HIS A 561 25.90 40.75 -9.49
N GLU A 562 24.66 40.40 -9.16
CA GLU A 562 23.66 41.41 -8.83
C GLU A 562 23.41 41.48 -7.35
N THR A 563 23.17 42.70 -6.88
CA THR A 563 23.13 43.00 -5.46
C THR A 563 21.88 42.47 -4.78
N SER A 564 20.73 42.50 -5.46
CA SER A 564 19.41 42.24 -4.87
C SER A 564 18.64 41.09 -5.52
N LYS A 565 19.07 40.61 -6.68
CA LYS A 565 18.32 39.58 -7.41
C LYS A 565 18.46 38.20 -6.77
N VAL A 566 17.31 37.63 -6.40
CA VAL A 566 17.18 36.27 -5.89
C VAL A 566 16.20 35.49 -6.74
N ILE A 567 16.55 34.26 -7.06
CA ILE A 567 15.70 33.35 -7.83
C ILE A 567 15.26 32.22 -6.91
N THR A 568 13.95 32.02 -6.83
CA THR A 568 13.35 30.96 -6.03
C THR A 568 12.57 29.99 -6.90
N CYS A 569 12.55 28.72 -6.51
CA CYS A 569 11.71 27.71 -7.14
C CYS A 569 10.95 26.87 -6.11
N GLY A 570 9.75 26.44 -6.50
CA GLY A 570 8.87 25.70 -5.62
C GLY A 570 8.22 24.47 -6.24
N TRP A 571 7.56 23.69 -5.40
CA TRP A 571 6.72 22.56 -5.85
C TRP A 571 5.39 22.99 -6.47
N ASP A 572 5.12 24.29 -6.53
CA ASP A 572 4.05 24.88 -7.33
C ASP A 572 4.35 24.86 -8.84
N GLY A 573 5.58 24.52 -9.24
CA GLY A 573 6.00 24.46 -10.65
C GLY A 573 6.41 25.82 -11.20
N LEU A 574 6.49 26.84 -10.33
CA LEU A 574 6.87 28.19 -10.70
C LEU A 574 8.31 28.47 -10.29
N ILE A 575 8.95 29.32 -11.07
CA ILE A 575 10.22 29.95 -10.70
C ILE A 575 9.96 31.44 -10.64
N LYS A 576 10.41 32.10 -9.58
CA LYS A 576 10.15 33.52 -9.34
C LYS A 576 11.46 34.27 -9.19
N LEU A 577 11.53 35.43 -9.83
CA LEU A 577 12.63 36.38 -9.69
C LEU A 577 12.21 37.51 -8.77
N TRP A 578 13.05 37.80 -7.79
CA TRP A 578 12.85 38.84 -6.78
C TRP A 578 13.98 39.88 -6.86
N ASP A 579 13.67 41.15 -6.59
CA ASP A 579 14.61 42.28 -6.56
C ASP A 579 14.15 43.39 -5.60
#